data_AF-Q24N16-F1
#
_entry.id   AF-Q24N16-F1
#
_cell.length_a   1.000
_cell.length_b   1.000
_cell.length_c   1.000
_cell.angle_alpha   90.00
_cell.angle_beta   90.00
_cell.angle_gamma   90.00
#
_symmetry.space_group_name_H-M   'P 1'
#
loop_
_entity.id
_entity.type
_entity.pdbx_description
1 polymer ?
#
loop_
_entity_poly.entity_id
_entity_poly.type
_entity_poly.pdbx_seq_one_letter_code
_entity_poly.pdbx_strand_id
1 'polypeptide(L)'
;MIFYLSFGVSAMDSFPRLCCANAMVDSEIIALTQEDLGKLIKFDADLYFVILQSLTRKIRMLSYQIQEMAFWEAEQRIIHMLLRLTADFGTTTQDGIKLSIKFSDQELAGLVGTCRTTVTKTLNCLKKQGFIDKHYRNYTFTRPLLT
;
A
#
# COMPACT_ATOMS: atom_id res chain seq x y z
N MET A 1 -8.50 -3.38 8.23
CA MET A 1 -7.88 -4.42 7.39
C MET A 1 -7.01 -3.75 6.34
N ILE A 2 -5.74 -3.47 6.66
CA ILE A 2 -4.71 -3.08 5.69
C ILE A 2 -3.41 -3.73 6.17
N PHE A 3 -2.94 -4.77 5.48
CA PHE A 3 -1.63 -5.35 5.74
C PHE A 3 -0.83 -5.31 4.44
N TYR A 4 -0.08 -4.22 4.27
CA TYR A 4 0.96 -4.10 3.26
C TYR A 4 2.28 -3.76 3.95
N LEU A 5 2.82 -4.73 4.70
CA LEU A 5 4.25 -4.96 4.92
C LEU A 5 4.37 -6.27 5.72
N SER A 6 5.38 -7.07 5.40
CA SER A 6 5.59 -8.43 5.93
C SER A 6 5.40 -8.57 7.44
N PHE A 7 4.21 -9.01 7.86
CA PHE A 7 4.05 -9.68 9.15
C PHE A 7 4.35 -11.18 8.97
N GLY A 8 5.16 -11.72 9.88
CA GLY A 8 5.27 -13.15 10.12
C GLY A 8 6.33 -13.94 9.33
N VAL A 9 7.01 -13.37 8.33
CA VAL A 9 8.02 -14.13 7.56
C VAL A 9 9.22 -14.53 8.43
N SER A 10 9.62 -13.67 9.38
CA SER A 10 10.68 -13.96 10.35
C SER A 10 10.39 -15.18 11.23
N ALA A 11 9.12 -15.55 11.43
CA ALA A 11 8.77 -16.77 12.17
C ALA A 11 9.01 -18.05 11.34
N MET A 12 9.19 -17.93 10.02
CA MET A 12 9.45 -19.07 9.13
C MET A 12 10.93 -19.26 8.84
N ASP A 13 11.67 -18.16 8.60
CA ASP A 13 13.07 -18.20 8.19
C ASP A 13 14.06 -17.92 9.34
N SER A 14 13.57 -17.53 10.52
CA SER A 14 14.36 -17.16 11.71
C SER A 14 15.30 -15.97 11.50
N PHE A 15 15.10 -15.19 10.44
CA PHE A 15 15.89 -13.98 10.19
C PHE A 15 15.31 -12.76 10.93
N PRO A 16 16.16 -11.77 11.28
CA PRO A 16 15.69 -10.54 11.92
C PRO A 16 14.65 -9.83 11.05
N ARG A 17 13.77 -9.06 11.72
CA ARG A 17 12.71 -8.33 11.03
C ARG A 17 13.34 -7.31 10.08
N LEU A 18 12.92 -7.35 8.82
CA LEU A 18 13.39 -6.41 7.81
C LEU A 18 12.70 -5.04 7.89
N CYS A 19 11.54 -4.96 8.56
CA CYS A 19 10.74 -3.74 8.63
C CYS A 19 10.04 -3.58 9.99
N CYS A 20 9.65 -2.34 10.29
CA CYS A 20 8.74 -2.01 11.39
C CYS A 20 7.28 -2.08 10.92
N ALA A 21 6.36 -2.22 11.87
CA ALA A 21 4.93 -2.17 11.60
C ALA A 21 4.23 -1.27 12.61
N ASN A 22 3.34 -0.41 12.10
CA ASN A 22 2.65 0.61 12.87
C ASN A 22 1.15 0.50 12.56
N ALA A 23 0.31 0.52 13.60
CA ALA A 23 -1.13 0.57 13.44
C ALA A 23 -1.56 2.00 13.08
N MET A 24 -2.26 2.16 11.95
CA MET A 24 -2.76 3.46 11.49
C MET A 24 -4.12 3.84 12.10
N VAL A 25 -4.78 2.87 12.71
CA VAL A 25 -6.09 2.98 13.38
C VAL A 25 -6.10 2.04 14.58
N ASP A 26 -7.02 2.23 15.52
CA ASP A 26 -7.23 1.28 16.62
C ASP A 26 -7.40 -0.14 16.07
N SER A 27 -6.57 -1.06 16.56
CA SER A 27 -6.40 -2.39 15.98
C SER A 27 -6.13 -3.42 17.07
N GLU A 28 -6.72 -4.60 16.91
CA GLU A 28 -6.40 -5.78 17.70
C GLU A 28 -5.40 -6.66 16.94
N ILE A 29 -4.43 -7.22 17.66
CA ILE A 29 -3.33 -8.00 17.06
C ILE A 29 -3.25 -9.36 17.76
N ILE A 30 -3.20 -10.42 16.97
CA ILE A 30 -2.87 -11.76 17.44
C ILE A 30 -1.38 -12.01 17.15
N ALA A 31 -0.62 -12.24 18.22
CA ALA A 31 0.79 -12.58 18.12
C ALA A 31 0.96 -14.11 18.11
N LEU A 32 1.72 -14.62 17.14
CA LEU A 32 2.08 -16.03 17.05
C LEU A 32 3.60 -16.15 17.14
N THR A 33 4.09 -17.06 17.97
CA THR A 33 5.52 -17.39 18.01
C THR A 33 5.88 -18.42 16.92
N GLN A 34 7.18 -18.59 16.68
CA GLN A 34 7.67 -19.64 15.77
C GLN A 34 7.28 -21.04 16.25
N GLU A 35 7.27 -21.28 17.57
CA GLU A 35 6.84 -22.56 18.14
C GLU A 35 5.35 -22.81 17.93
N ASP A 36 4.51 -21.78 18.11
CA ASP A 36 3.07 -21.88 17.89
C ASP A 36 2.76 -22.19 16.43
N LEU A 37 3.46 -21.52 15.50
CA LEU A 37 3.33 -21.78 14.08
C LEU A 37 3.73 -23.22 13.74
N GLY A 38 4.84 -23.71 14.31
CA GLY A 38 5.28 -25.10 14.13
C GLY A 38 4.27 -26.13 14.65
N LYS A 39 3.60 -25.84 15.78
CA LYS A 39 2.52 -26.70 16.32
C LYS A 39 1.29 -26.68 15.42
N LEU A 40 0.88 -25.49 14.95
CA LEU A 40 -0.28 -25.32 14.07
C LEU A 40 -0.10 -26.04 12.72
N ILE A 41 1.08 -25.94 12.11
CA ILE A 41 1.39 -26.64 10.85
C ILE A 41 1.37 -28.17 11.02
N LYS A 42 1.80 -28.68 12.19
CA LYS A 42 1.72 -30.13 12.49
C LYS A 42 0.29 -30.60 12.77
N PHE A 43 -0.56 -29.72 13.27
CA PHE A 43 -1.96 -30.02 13.56
C PHE A 43 -2.82 -30.03 12.29
N ASP A 44 -2.57 -29.09 11.37
CA ASP A 44 -3.29 -28.98 10.12
C ASP A 44 -2.32 -28.73 8.95
N ALA A 45 -2.17 -29.75 8.09
CA ALA A 45 -1.30 -29.69 6.92
C ALA A 45 -1.84 -28.74 5.83
N ASP A 46 -3.15 -28.47 5.79
CA ASP A 46 -3.75 -27.56 4.82
C ASP A 46 -3.34 -26.11 5.08
N LEU A 47 -2.97 -25.79 6.32
CA LEU A 47 -2.39 -24.49 6.68
C LEU A 47 -1.12 -24.18 5.86
N TYR A 48 -0.36 -25.21 5.46
CA TYR A 48 0.83 -25.05 4.63
C TYR A 48 0.49 -24.50 3.24
N PHE A 49 -0.62 -24.96 2.64
CA PHE A 49 -1.09 -24.46 1.35
C PHE A 49 -1.55 -23.00 1.45
N VAL A 50 -2.23 -22.62 2.53
CA VAL A 50 -2.66 -21.23 2.77
C VAL A 50 -1.44 -20.30 2.89
N ILE A 51 -0.43 -20.71 3.66
CA ILE A 51 0.82 -19.95 3.82
C ILE A 51 1.54 -19.83 2.47
N LEU A 52 1.67 -20.93 1.73
CA LEU A 52 2.33 -20.96 0.43
C LEU A 52 1.61 -20.03 -0.57
N GLN A 53 0.28 -20.09 -0.63
CA GLN A 53 -0.52 -19.21 -1.50
C GLN A 53 -0.32 -17.73 -1.14
N SER A 54 -0.25 -17.40 0.15
CA SER A 54 0.05 -16.05 0.63
C SER A 54 1.44 -15.59 0.19
N LEU A 55 2.46 -16.45 0.31
CA LEU A 55 3.82 -16.17 -0.15
C LEU A 55 3.88 -15.97 -1.67
N THR A 56 3.25 -16.85 -2.45
CA THR A 56 3.18 -16.71 -3.92
C THR A 56 2.49 -15.40 -4.33
N ARG A 57 1.42 -15.02 -3.64
CA ARG A 57 0.75 -13.73 -3.88
C ARG A 57 1.69 -12.58 -3.58
N LYS A 58 2.43 -12.61 -2.47
CA LYS A 58 3.42 -11.58 -2.12
C LYS A 58 4.53 -11.47 -3.17
N ILE A 59 5.09 -12.59 -3.62
CA ILE A 59 6.12 -12.61 -4.67
C ILE A 59 5.57 -11.94 -5.93
N ARG A 60 4.37 -12.32 -6.39
CA ARG A 60 3.74 -11.71 -7.56
C ARG A 60 3.55 -10.21 -7.39
N MET A 61 3.14 -9.75 -6.21
CA MET A 61 3.00 -8.32 -5.92
C MET A 61 4.33 -7.57 -5.95
N LEU A 62 5.39 -8.15 -5.39
CA LEU A 62 6.74 -7.57 -5.44
C LEU A 62 7.26 -7.52 -6.87
N SER A 63 7.01 -8.56 -7.68
CA SER A 63 7.36 -8.56 -9.11
C SER A 63 6.63 -7.44 -9.87
N TYR A 64 5.33 -7.23 -9.61
CA TYR A 64 4.61 -6.09 -10.18
C TYR A 64 5.19 -4.76 -9.73
N GLN A 65 5.52 -4.59 -8.45
CA GLN A 65 6.17 -3.37 -7.96
C GLN A 65 7.52 -3.12 -8.63
N ILE A 66 8.36 -4.14 -8.80
CA ILE A 66 9.64 -4.03 -9.52
C ILE A 66 9.40 -3.64 -10.98
N GLN A 67 8.39 -4.22 -11.63
CA GLN A 67 8.04 -3.89 -13.00
C GLN A 67 7.54 -2.43 -13.11
N GLU A 68 6.64 -1.98 -12.23
CA GLU A 68 6.26 -0.57 -12.14
C GLU A 68 7.49 0.31 -11.91
N MET A 69 8.39 -0.09 -11.01
CA MET A 69 9.60 0.67 -10.71
C MET A 69 10.56 0.80 -11.90
N ALA A 70 10.66 -0.24 -12.73
CA ALA A 70 11.57 -0.33 -13.86
C ALA A 70 11.02 0.32 -15.14
N PHE A 71 9.70 0.30 -15.35
CA PHE A 71 9.09 0.73 -16.61
C PHE A 71 8.41 2.10 -16.54
N TRP A 72 8.02 2.55 -15.34
CA TRP A 72 7.20 3.76 -15.19
C TRP A 72 8.03 4.87 -14.57
N GLU A 73 7.99 6.04 -15.21
CA GLU A 73 8.53 7.25 -14.59
C GLU A 73 7.86 7.47 -13.23
N ALA A 74 8.59 8.02 -12.27
CA ALA A 74 8.09 8.16 -10.91
C ALA A 74 6.72 8.87 -10.84
N GLU A 75 6.46 9.79 -11.77
CA GLU A 75 5.18 10.49 -11.91
C GLU A 75 4.02 9.55 -12.27
N GLN A 76 4.23 8.62 -13.20
CA GLN A 76 3.22 7.64 -13.62
C GLN A 76 2.87 6.69 -12.46
N ARG A 77 3.88 6.24 -11.68
CA ARG A 77 3.64 5.41 -10.49
C ARG A 77 2.82 6.13 -9.43
N ILE A 78 3.07 7.43 -9.25
CA ILE A 78 2.27 8.27 -8.34
C ILE A 78 0.82 8.31 -8.81
N ILE A 79 0.56 8.55 -10.10
CA ILE A 79 -0.80 8.60 -10.66
C ILE A 79 -1.52 7.26 -10.46
N HIS A 80 -0.85 6.14 -10.73
CA HIS A 80 -1.44 4.81 -10.53
C HIS A 80 -1.75 4.51 -9.08
N MET A 81 -0.88 4.92 -8.16
CA MET A 81 -1.15 4.78 -6.74
C MET A 81 -2.37 5.61 -6.32
N LEU A 82 -2.47 6.86 -6.80
CA LEU A 82 -3.63 7.71 -6.51
C LEU A 82 -4.93 7.09 -7.04
N LEU A 83 -4.93 6.56 -8.26
CA LEU A 83 -6.07 5.84 -8.84
C LEU A 83 -6.48 4.65 -7.96
N ARG A 84 -5.51 3.84 -7.52
CA ARG A 84 -5.77 2.72 -6.61
C ARG A 84 -6.36 3.19 -5.27
N LEU A 85 -5.83 4.26 -4.69
CA LEU A 85 -6.37 4.83 -3.45
C LEU A 85 -7.80 5.33 -3.65
N THR A 86 -8.13 5.90 -4.81
CA THR A 86 -9.52 6.32 -5.11
C THR A 86 -10.47 5.15 -5.26
N ALA A 87 -10.02 4.01 -5.79
CA ALA A 87 -10.81 2.80 -5.88
C ALA A 87 -11.07 2.18 -4.50
N ASP A 88 -10.04 2.13 -3.64
CA ASP A 88 -10.11 1.44 -2.35
C ASP A 88 -10.76 2.31 -1.25
N PHE A 89 -10.56 3.64 -1.28
CA PHE A 89 -10.93 4.55 -0.20
C PHE A 89 -11.70 5.81 -0.65
N GLY A 90 -12.08 5.89 -1.93
CA GLY A 90 -12.81 7.01 -2.49
C GLY A 90 -14.30 6.96 -2.17
N THR A 91 -14.90 8.11 -1.92
CA THR A 91 -16.34 8.30 -1.82
C THR A 91 -16.78 9.31 -2.87
N THR A 92 -17.77 8.95 -3.67
CA THR A 92 -18.33 9.86 -4.69
C THR A 92 -19.08 11.00 -4.02
N THR A 93 -18.74 12.24 -4.40
CA THR A 93 -19.35 13.49 -3.93
C THR A 93 -19.73 14.36 -5.13
N GLN A 94 -20.48 15.45 -4.90
CA GLN A 94 -20.86 16.40 -5.95
C GLN A 94 -19.65 17.02 -6.66
N ASP A 95 -18.53 17.20 -5.95
CA ASP A 95 -17.30 17.81 -6.46
C ASP A 95 -16.29 16.79 -7.03
N GLY A 96 -16.65 15.50 -7.12
CA GLY A 96 -15.77 14.42 -7.58
C GLY A 96 -15.56 13.30 -6.56
N ILE A 97 -14.43 12.59 -6.62
CA ILE A 97 -14.11 11.49 -5.70
C ILE A 97 -13.27 12.02 -4.54
N LYS A 98 -13.79 11.94 -3.31
CA LYS A 98 -13.09 12.36 -2.10
C LYS A 98 -12.44 11.16 -1.42
N LEU A 99 -11.15 11.24 -1.11
CA LEU A 99 -10.49 10.21 -0.30
C LEU A 99 -10.84 10.38 1.17
N SER A 100 -11.26 9.28 1.80
CA SER A 100 -11.52 9.18 3.24
C SER A 100 -10.23 9.12 4.07
N ILE A 101 -9.14 8.65 3.46
CA ILE A 101 -7.83 8.55 4.08
C ILE A 101 -7.03 9.84 3.96
N LYS A 102 -6.20 10.12 4.97
CA LYS A 102 -5.27 11.25 4.98
C LYS A 102 -3.85 10.71 4.91
N PHE A 103 -3.05 11.26 4.01
CA PHE A 103 -1.62 10.95 3.91
C PHE A 103 -0.82 12.21 3.60
N SER A 104 0.44 12.19 3.99
CA SER A 104 1.46 13.18 3.68
C SER A 104 2.22 12.82 2.41
N ASP A 105 2.89 13.80 1.82
CA ASP A 105 3.74 13.58 0.65
C ASP A 105 4.88 12.58 0.94
N GLN A 106 5.33 12.48 2.19
CA GLN A 106 6.34 11.51 2.62
C GLN A 106 5.78 10.09 2.70
N GLU A 107 4.56 9.92 3.21
CA GLU A 107 3.89 8.60 3.26
C GLU A 107 3.60 8.11 1.85
N LEU A 108 3.10 8.97 0.96
CA LEU A 108 2.91 8.62 -0.44
C LEU A 108 4.22 8.27 -1.14
N ALA A 109 5.31 9.01 -0.86
CA ALA A 109 6.63 8.69 -1.38
C ALA A 109 7.12 7.30 -0.93
N GLY A 110 6.89 6.95 0.34
CA GLY A 110 7.19 5.63 0.88
C GLY A 110 6.36 4.52 0.23
N LEU A 111 5.07 4.76 -0.04
CA LEU A 111 4.19 3.80 -0.71
C LEU A 111 4.58 3.56 -2.17
N VAL A 112 4.96 4.62 -2.90
CA VAL A 112 5.36 4.54 -4.33
C VAL A 112 6.82 4.10 -4.52
N GLY A 113 7.66 4.21 -3.50
CA GLY A 113 9.11 4.00 -3.61
C GLY A 113 9.79 5.10 -4.42
N THR A 114 9.51 6.36 -4.08
CA THR A 114 10.17 7.53 -4.67
C THR A 114 10.53 8.54 -3.57
N CYS A 115 11.11 9.69 -3.93
CA CYS A 115 11.41 10.75 -2.98
C CYS A 115 10.25 11.75 -2.85
N ARG A 116 10.13 12.36 -1.66
CA ARG A 116 9.09 13.35 -1.34
C ARG A 116 9.02 14.49 -2.35
N THR A 117 10.17 14.96 -2.83
CA THR A 117 10.24 16.09 -3.78
C THR A 117 9.54 15.75 -5.10
N THR A 118 9.70 14.54 -5.62
CA THR A 118 9.02 14.07 -6.83
C THR A 118 7.51 13.96 -6.62
N VAL A 119 7.07 13.44 -5.47
CA VAL A 119 5.64 13.41 -5.11
C VAL A 119 5.05 14.81 -5.05
N THR A 120 5.67 15.72 -4.31
CA THR A 120 5.20 17.10 -4.18
C THR A 120 5.12 17.79 -5.54
N LYS A 121 6.13 17.61 -6.42
CA LYS A 121 6.13 18.15 -7.79
C LYS A 121 4.96 17.60 -8.61
N THR A 122 4.76 16.28 -8.60
CA THR A 122 3.69 15.61 -9.37
C THR A 122 2.31 16.05 -8.89
N LEU A 123 2.07 16.07 -7.56
CA LEU A 123 0.80 16.53 -6.99
C LEU A 123 0.52 18.00 -7.32
N ASN A 124 1.53 18.87 -7.28
CA ASN A 124 1.36 20.26 -7.67
C ASN A 124 1.06 20.42 -9.17
N CYS A 125 1.64 19.59 -10.03
CA CYS A 125 1.33 19.55 -11.45
C CYS A 125 -0.14 19.15 -11.68
N LEU A 126 -0.58 18.05 -11.06
CA LEU A 126 -1.97 17.58 -11.12
C LEU A 126 -2.97 18.61 -10.58
N LYS A 127 -2.59 19.34 -9.52
CA LYS A 127 -3.40 20.44 -8.98
C LYS A 127 -3.52 21.59 -9.98
N LYS A 128 -2.42 22.01 -10.60
CA LYS A 128 -2.41 23.06 -11.63
C LYS A 128 -3.24 22.67 -12.86
N GLN A 129 -3.28 21.39 -13.20
CA GLN A 129 -4.07 20.84 -14.30
C GLN A 129 -5.56 20.64 -13.92
N GLY A 130 -5.94 20.82 -12.65
CA GLY A 130 -7.31 20.67 -12.18
C GLY A 130 -7.80 19.23 -12.04
N PHE A 131 -6.89 18.25 -11.98
CA PHE A 131 -7.24 16.84 -11.74
C PHE A 131 -7.47 16.53 -10.26
N ILE A 132 -6.74 17.23 -9.38
CA ILE A 132 -6.86 17.08 -7.94
C ILE A 132 -7.03 18.44 -7.29
N ASP A 133 -7.81 18.47 -6.22
CA ASP A 133 -7.77 19.53 -5.25
C ASP A 133 -7.30 19.01 -3.89
N LYS A 134 -6.42 19.79 -3.27
CA LYS A 134 -5.76 19.46 -2.01
C LYS A 134 -6.13 20.53 -0.99
N HIS A 135 -6.99 20.14 -0.05
CA HIS A 135 -7.37 20.94 1.11
C HIS A 135 -6.94 20.22 2.39
N TYR A 136 -5.86 20.69 3.03
CA TYR A 136 -5.39 20.26 4.36
C TYR A 136 -5.44 18.72 4.61
N ARG A 137 -4.54 17.98 3.93
CA ARG A 137 -4.46 16.50 3.91
C ARG A 137 -5.67 15.76 3.33
N ASN A 138 -6.71 16.46 2.89
CA ASN A 138 -7.81 15.87 2.12
C ASN A 138 -7.53 16.04 0.62
N TYR A 139 -7.82 14.99 -0.14
CA TYR A 139 -7.69 14.94 -1.58
C TYR A 139 -9.06 14.71 -2.21
N THR A 140 -9.42 15.60 -3.14
CA THR A 140 -10.61 15.48 -3.98
C THR A 140 -10.16 15.36 -5.43
N PHE A 141 -10.64 14.35 -6.14
CA PHE A 141 -10.35 14.12 -7.55
C PHE A 141 -11.53 14.64 -8.37
N THR A 142 -11.36 15.81 -8.98
CA THR A 142 -12.39 16.61 -9.65
C THR A 142 -12.66 16.16 -11.09
N ARG A 143 -11.72 15.43 -11.72
CA ARG A 143 -11.92 14.79 -13.03
C ARG A 143 -11.50 13.32 -12.94
N PRO A 144 -12.16 12.41 -13.68
CA PRO A 144 -11.65 11.06 -13.83
C PRO A 144 -10.25 11.15 -14.47
N LEU A 145 -9.27 10.55 -13.80
CA LEU A 145 -7.84 10.57 -14.17
C LEU A 145 -7.55 9.68 -15.41
N LEU A 146 -8.51 9.51 -16.32
CA LEU A 146 -8.38 8.65 -17.50
C LEU A 146 -8.89 9.37 -18.75
N THR A 147 -7.94 9.79 -19.60
CA THR A 147 -7.90 9.39 -21.02
C THR A 147 -6.46 9.10 -21.37
#